data_AF-A0A1J9RHN5-F1
#
_entry.id   AF-A0A1J9RHN5-F1
#
_cell.length_a   1.000
_cell.length_b   1.000
_cell.length_c   1.000
_cell.angle_alpha   90.00
_cell.angle_beta   90.00
_cell.angle_gamma   90.00
#
_symmetry.space_group_name_H-M   'P 1'
#
loop_
_entity.id
_entity.type
_entity.pdbx_description
1 polymer ?
#
loop_
_entity_poly.entity_id
_entity_poly.type
_entity_poly.pdbx_seq_one_letter_code
_entity_poly.pdbx_strand_id
1 'polypeptide(L)'
;MSHFRTIRDPQPLLGRYTTCIDVQCLPKTFQDAIFVTRKLGLRYVWIDSLCILQDCADDWRAESSMMRYIYLYGALNIAASAASSDHEGLSFPRNPHITRHIPISVTWDSPDLLAQKPRGAYYLFNGDIWDREVEFAPLNARGWVLQERLLAPRILHFGRNQLYWQCNTIFHSEMFPRDLRTKNLGPYVPRVSSNFMRCFSGLKKRQRKSNMPKKEDDGPYARWSELANAYSATALTRGQDKLIAVQALAETMRDATGDAYVAGLWRSRIVDDVLWRTEVDALLPSPPPRSAAASCQNAAITGRSQPWRAPTWSWASLDCQIEARSTWHYSAARGGDGDDDGKRLVRKMVPEVAGFNDVGTGQLRDARLRVEGLLYRNTQPLSFRVLESPLSLYRAAEDTTPWSMKVVLDEWDAAFAGENKYVIPTGALFFPVGSPIAGTVEGLLLEPVPRASGHFKRTAYFEVDLLLYGSDDILEEINVLEDAHDLGLAGCVDGKGRTLYPFTLL
;
A
#
# COMPACT_ATOMS: atom_id res chain seq x y z
N MET A 1 15.71 -10.92 39.09
CA MET A 1 15.09 -12.21 38.73
C MET A 1 15.37 -12.49 37.26
N SER A 2 16.22 -13.49 36.98
CA SER A 2 16.73 -13.86 35.65
C SER A 2 15.74 -14.66 34.78
N HIS A 3 14.56 -14.98 35.31
CA HIS A 3 13.61 -15.87 34.66
C HIS A 3 12.29 -15.16 34.30
N PHE A 4 11.66 -15.58 33.20
CA PHE A 4 10.30 -15.20 32.80
C PHE A 4 9.42 -16.46 32.70
N ARG A 5 8.14 -16.38 33.03
CA ARG A 5 7.21 -17.53 32.91
C ARG A 5 6.32 -17.35 31.69
N THR A 6 6.06 -18.44 30.97
CA THR A 6 5.01 -18.47 29.94
C THR A 6 3.64 -18.69 30.59
N ILE A 7 2.59 -18.17 29.97
CA ILE A 7 1.19 -18.44 30.34
C ILE A 7 0.55 -19.52 29.46
N ARG A 8 1.28 -20.05 28.47
CA ARG A 8 0.81 -21.13 27.60
C ARG A 8 0.95 -22.50 28.25
N ASP A 9 -0.01 -23.37 27.94
CA ASP A 9 0.00 -24.77 28.35
C ASP A 9 1.22 -25.47 27.72
N PRO A 10 2.01 -26.28 28.48
CA PRO A 10 3.33 -26.72 28.08
C PRO A 10 3.36 -27.82 27.00
N GLN A 11 2.21 -28.19 26.43
CA GLN A 11 2.05 -29.40 25.62
C GLN A 11 2.63 -29.35 24.19
N PRO A 12 3.10 -28.19 23.66
CA PRO A 12 3.96 -28.25 22.47
C PRO A 12 5.18 -27.31 22.51
N LEU A 13 5.43 -26.58 23.61
CA LEU A 13 6.69 -25.86 23.76
C LEU A 13 7.80 -26.88 24.07
N LEU A 14 8.77 -27.05 23.15
CA LEU A 14 10.02 -27.79 23.36
C LEU A 14 10.46 -27.64 24.83
N GLY A 15 10.61 -28.76 25.55
CA GLY A 15 10.55 -28.88 27.03
C GLY A 15 11.40 -27.96 27.91
N ARG A 16 12.15 -27.01 27.34
CA ARG A 16 12.84 -25.90 28.03
C ARG A 16 11.97 -24.69 28.35
N TYR A 17 10.84 -24.49 27.67
CA TYR A 17 10.03 -23.25 27.80
C TYR A 17 8.74 -23.42 28.65
N THR A 18 8.57 -24.57 29.29
CA THR A 18 7.32 -25.02 29.92
C THR A 18 7.11 -24.52 31.35
N THR A 19 8.15 -24.01 32.01
CA THR A 19 8.07 -23.50 33.40
C THR A 19 8.78 -22.17 33.63
N CYS A 20 9.97 -21.96 33.03
CA CYS A 20 10.66 -20.68 33.04
C CYS A 20 11.65 -20.54 31.88
N ILE A 21 11.78 -19.33 31.34
CA ILE A 21 12.73 -18.96 30.30
C ILE A 21 13.87 -18.18 30.97
N ASP A 22 15.10 -18.64 30.83
CA ASP A 22 16.27 -17.83 31.20
C ASP A 22 16.42 -16.68 30.21
N VAL A 23 16.31 -15.45 30.72
CA VAL A 23 16.39 -14.23 29.91
C VAL A 23 17.76 -14.14 29.21
N GLN A 24 18.83 -14.66 29.82
CA GLN A 24 20.17 -14.56 29.24
C GLN A 24 20.33 -15.39 27.96
N CYS A 25 19.49 -16.41 27.75
CA CYS A 25 19.49 -17.24 26.55
C CYS A 25 18.69 -16.63 25.39
N LEU A 26 17.97 -15.53 25.61
CA LEU A 26 17.17 -14.88 24.58
C LEU A 26 18.02 -13.91 23.74
N PRO A 27 17.63 -13.61 22.48
CA PRO A 27 18.21 -12.53 21.71
C PRO A 27 18.21 -11.21 22.47
N LYS A 28 19.24 -10.38 22.26
CA LYS A 28 19.48 -9.14 23.02
C LYS A 28 18.26 -8.20 23.02
N THR A 29 17.55 -8.10 21.90
CA THR A 29 16.34 -7.29 21.78
C THR A 29 15.24 -7.76 22.72
N PHE A 30 15.08 -9.07 22.90
CA PHE A 30 14.08 -9.64 23.81
C PHE A 30 14.47 -9.40 25.26
N GLN A 31 15.77 -9.51 25.59
CA GLN A 31 16.29 -9.18 26.91
C GLN A 31 16.00 -7.73 27.29
N ASP A 32 16.28 -6.81 26.36
CA ASP A 32 16.06 -5.38 26.55
C ASP A 32 14.56 -5.07 26.62
N ALA A 33 13.72 -5.69 25.79
CA ALA A 33 12.28 -5.54 25.85
C ALA A 33 11.73 -5.99 27.22
N ILE A 34 12.15 -7.15 27.72
CA ILE A 34 11.79 -7.66 29.06
C ILE A 34 12.23 -6.69 30.16
N PHE A 35 13.44 -6.12 30.05
CA PHE A 35 13.94 -5.11 30.98
C PHE A 35 13.06 -3.86 30.97
N VAL A 36 12.73 -3.33 29.78
CA VAL A 36 11.86 -2.16 29.62
C VAL A 36 10.46 -2.42 30.18
N THR A 37 9.84 -3.57 29.85
CA THR A 37 8.54 -3.99 30.40
C THR A 37 8.52 -3.93 31.93
N ARG A 38 9.55 -4.48 32.58
CA ARG A 38 9.68 -4.47 34.04
C ARG A 38 9.88 -3.06 34.60
N LYS A 39 10.70 -2.23 33.94
CA LYS A 39 10.92 -0.84 34.34
C LYS A 39 9.67 0.02 34.24
N LEU A 40 8.77 -0.30 33.32
CA LEU A 40 7.45 0.32 33.18
C LEU A 40 6.42 -0.22 34.18
N GLY A 41 6.77 -1.17 35.04
CA GLY A 41 5.85 -1.78 36.01
C GLY A 41 4.86 -2.76 35.39
N LEU A 42 5.07 -3.17 34.13
CA LEU A 42 4.23 -4.15 33.44
C LEU A 42 4.69 -5.58 33.76
N ARG A 43 3.73 -6.51 33.82
CA ARG A 43 3.99 -7.92 34.18
C ARG A 43 4.10 -8.85 32.99
N TYR A 44 3.50 -8.50 31.86
CA TYR A 44 3.38 -9.37 30.69
C TYR A 44 4.01 -8.69 29.47
N VAL A 45 4.67 -9.49 28.64
CA VAL A 45 5.17 -9.10 27.32
C VAL A 45 4.78 -10.20 26.34
N TRP A 46 4.36 -9.81 25.14
CA TRP A 46 4.06 -10.73 24.05
C TRP A 46 5.12 -10.53 22.97
N ILE A 47 5.73 -11.63 22.52
CA ILE A 47 6.73 -11.68 21.45
C ILE A 47 6.34 -12.86 20.58
N ASP A 48 6.01 -12.59 19.32
CA ASP A 48 5.48 -13.58 18.35
C ASP A 48 6.26 -14.91 18.34
N SER A 49 7.58 -14.86 18.22
CA SER A 49 8.48 -16.01 18.19
C SER A 49 8.53 -16.82 19.48
N LEU A 50 8.09 -16.24 20.60
CA LEU A 50 8.00 -16.93 21.90
C LEU A 50 6.56 -17.37 22.24
N CYS A 51 5.56 -16.64 21.74
CA CYS A 51 4.16 -16.83 22.08
C CYS A 51 3.40 -17.69 21.05
N ILE A 52 3.91 -17.82 19.82
CA ILE A 52 3.34 -18.65 18.75
C ILE A 52 4.23 -19.86 18.51
N LEU A 53 3.64 -21.05 18.35
CA LEU A 53 4.36 -22.26 18.00
C LEU A 53 4.72 -22.22 16.51
N GLN A 54 5.99 -21.99 16.24
CA GLN A 54 6.48 -21.81 14.87
C GLN A 54 6.30 -23.08 14.00
N ASP A 55 6.32 -24.27 14.63
CA ASP A 55 6.21 -25.56 13.95
C ASP A 55 4.76 -26.11 13.88
N CYS A 56 3.76 -25.33 14.31
CA CYS A 56 2.36 -25.73 14.28
C CYS A 56 1.53 -24.79 13.41
N ALA A 57 1.14 -25.27 12.22
CA ALA A 57 0.34 -24.47 11.28
C ALA A 57 -1.02 -24.05 11.85
N ASP A 58 -1.65 -24.92 12.65
CA ASP A 58 -2.95 -24.62 13.25
C ASP A 58 -2.83 -23.59 14.38
N ASP A 59 -1.77 -23.67 15.19
CA ASP A 59 -1.46 -22.66 16.20
C ASP A 59 -1.13 -21.32 15.56
N TRP A 60 -0.31 -21.32 14.50
CA TRP A 60 0.01 -20.12 13.74
C TRP A 60 -1.25 -19.47 13.16
N ARG A 61 -2.19 -20.26 12.61
CA ARG A 61 -3.48 -19.73 12.11
C ARG A 61 -4.33 -19.14 13.22
N ALA A 62 -4.41 -19.82 14.36
CA ALA A 62 -5.17 -19.34 15.51
C ALA A 62 -4.58 -18.02 16.05
N GLU A 63 -3.27 -17.98 16.29
CA GLU A 63 -2.59 -16.81 16.84
C GLU A 63 -2.48 -15.65 15.86
N SER A 64 -2.22 -15.90 14.57
CA SER A 64 -2.19 -14.85 13.53
C SER A 64 -3.54 -14.14 13.41
N SER A 65 -4.65 -14.88 13.56
CA SER A 65 -5.99 -14.28 13.62
C SER A 65 -6.20 -13.42 14.89
N MET A 66 -5.53 -13.77 16.00
CA MET A 66 -5.59 -13.05 17.27
C MET A 66 -4.66 -11.82 17.32
N MET A 67 -3.64 -11.74 16.46
CA MET A 67 -2.67 -10.63 16.43
C MET A 67 -3.34 -9.26 16.42
N ARG A 68 -4.49 -9.14 15.73
CA ARG A 68 -5.30 -7.92 15.72
C ARG A 68 -5.58 -7.40 17.14
N TYR A 69 -6.04 -8.29 18.01
CA TYR A 69 -6.46 -7.95 19.37
C TYR A 69 -5.28 -7.74 20.31
N ILE A 70 -4.20 -8.49 20.11
CA ILE A 70 -2.95 -8.33 20.88
C ILE A 70 -2.41 -6.91 20.71
N TYR A 71 -2.29 -6.44 19.47
CA TYR A 71 -1.80 -5.07 19.21
C TYR A 71 -2.82 -4.01 19.60
N LEU A 72 -4.11 -4.21 19.31
CA LEU A 72 -5.15 -3.22 19.61
C LEU A 72 -5.35 -2.99 21.12
N TYR A 73 -5.27 -4.04 21.93
CA TYR A 73 -5.51 -3.99 23.38
C TYR A 73 -4.22 -4.02 24.22
N GLY A 74 -3.05 -4.04 23.58
CA GLY A 74 -1.77 -3.90 24.24
C GLY A 74 -1.65 -2.60 25.04
N ALA A 75 -1.01 -2.68 26.22
CA ALA A 75 -0.73 -1.50 27.03
C ALA A 75 0.23 -0.54 26.29
N LEU A 76 1.29 -1.09 25.70
CA LEU A 76 2.32 -0.38 24.95
C LEU A 76 3.04 -1.35 24.01
N ASN A 77 3.25 -0.96 22.76
CA ASN A 77 4.19 -1.62 21.86
C ASN A 77 5.60 -1.07 22.06
N ILE A 78 6.57 -1.96 22.20
CA ILE A 78 8.01 -1.63 22.20
C ILE A 78 8.53 -1.91 20.79
N ALA A 79 8.97 -0.87 20.09
CA ALA A 79 9.49 -1.00 18.73
C ALA A 79 11.02 -0.83 18.74
N ALA A 80 11.76 -1.87 18.39
CA ALA A 80 13.21 -1.84 18.18
C ALA A 80 13.56 -1.16 16.85
N SER A 81 13.10 0.08 16.64
CA SER A 81 13.09 0.73 15.32
C SER A 81 14.47 0.75 14.63
N ALA A 82 15.54 1.00 15.37
CA ALA A 82 16.89 1.08 14.83
C ALA A 82 17.61 -0.27 14.65
N ALA A 83 17.07 -1.37 15.17
CA ALA A 83 17.67 -2.68 15.09
C ALA A 83 17.32 -3.37 13.76
N SER A 84 18.31 -3.93 13.07
CA SER A 84 18.08 -4.72 11.84
C SER A 84 17.81 -6.20 12.16
N SER A 85 18.13 -6.66 13.37
CA SER A 85 17.87 -8.02 13.85
C SER A 85 17.55 -8.03 15.35
N ASP A 86 17.02 -9.16 15.83
CA ASP A 86 16.72 -9.40 17.24
C ASP A 86 17.98 -9.51 18.13
N HIS A 87 19.19 -9.60 17.55
CA HIS A 87 20.45 -9.66 18.27
C HIS A 87 21.08 -8.29 18.59
N GLU A 88 20.60 -7.18 18.02
CA GLU A 88 21.21 -5.85 18.23
C GLU A 88 20.81 -5.18 19.54
N GLY A 89 19.59 -5.41 20.03
CA GLY A 89 19.08 -4.77 21.24
C GLY A 89 18.24 -3.52 20.98
N LEU A 90 17.82 -2.86 22.07
CA LEU A 90 17.04 -1.62 22.01
C LEU A 90 17.88 -0.34 22.17
N SER A 91 19.09 -0.45 22.72
CA SER A 91 19.92 0.71 23.07
C SER A 91 21.19 0.75 22.23
N PHE A 92 21.38 1.85 21.51
CA PHE A 92 22.55 2.09 20.68
C PHE A 92 23.44 3.20 21.27
N PRO A 93 24.77 3.14 21.10
CA PRO A 93 25.64 4.27 21.40
C PRO A 93 25.19 5.49 20.58
N ARG A 94 25.00 6.62 21.26
CA ARG A 94 24.53 7.87 20.66
C ARG A 94 25.27 9.07 21.20
N ASN A 95 25.32 10.14 20.42
CA ASN A 95 25.79 11.43 20.88
C ASN A 95 24.68 12.11 21.70
N PRO A 96 24.86 12.39 23.01
CA PRO A 96 23.82 13.01 23.83
C PRO A 96 23.48 14.45 23.41
N HIS A 97 24.29 15.08 22.56
CA HIS A 97 23.99 16.40 22.00
C HIS A 97 22.92 16.36 20.90
N ILE A 98 22.61 15.19 20.32
CA ILE A 98 21.66 15.06 19.22
C ILE A 98 20.21 15.39 19.63
N THR A 99 19.91 15.30 20.92
CA THR A 99 18.60 15.66 21.48
C THR A 99 18.53 17.08 22.01
N ARG A 100 19.65 17.84 21.94
CA ARG A 100 19.66 19.24 22.36
C ARG A 100 19.20 20.13 21.21
N HIS A 101 18.38 21.12 21.54
CA HIS A 101 18.10 22.19 20.60
C HIS A 101 19.35 22.99 20.29
N ILE A 102 19.58 23.30 19.01
CA ILE A 102 20.64 24.18 18.57
C ILE A 102 20.03 25.57 18.38
N PRO A 103 20.23 26.52 19.31
CA PRO A 103 19.75 27.88 19.12
C PRO A 103 20.55 28.58 18.04
N ILE A 104 19.86 29.23 17.11
CA ILE A 104 20.44 30.12 16.10
C ILE A 104 19.73 31.48 16.16
N SER A 105 20.47 32.55 15.91
CA SER A 105 19.88 33.88 15.74
C SER A 105 19.69 34.12 14.25
N VAL A 106 18.46 34.40 13.81
CA VAL A 106 18.14 34.62 12.40
C VAL A 106 17.76 36.07 12.18
N THR A 107 18.47 36.73 11.26
CA THR A 107 18.20 38.08 10.78
C THR A 107 17.77 38.02 9.32
N TRP A 108 16.59 38.58 9.02
CA TRP A 108 16.09 38.73 7.66
C TRP A 108 16.24 40.18 7.21
N ASP A 109 16.63 40.38 5.95
CA ASP A 109 16.72 41.70 5.30
C ASP A 109 15.58 41.96 4.31
N SER A 110 14.80 40.92 3.97
CA SER A 110 13.62 41.04 3.12
C SER A 110 12.39 41.51 3.93
N PRO A 111 11.71 42.61 3.53
CA PRO A 111 10.51 43.11 4.18
C PRO A 111 9.36 42.07 4.25
N ASP A 112 9.18 41.28 3.19
CA ASP A 112 8.12 40.27 3.10
C ASP A 112 8.31 39.14 4.12
N LEU A 113 9.57 38.74 4.35
CA LEU A 113 9.91 37.73 5.35
C LEU A 113 9.79 38.27 6.77
N LEU A 114 10.14 39.54 7.00
CA LEU A 114 10.00 40.18 8.33
C LEU A 114 8.54 40.27 8.79
N ALA A 115 7.59 40.41 7.86
CA ALA A 115 6.16 40.43 8.17
C ALA A 115 5.63 39.05 8.63
N GLN A 116 6.26 37.95 8.20
CA GLN A 116 5.80 36.58 8.49
C GLN A 116 6.66 35.86 9.54
N LYS A 117 7.94 36.21 9.66
CA LYS A 117 8.94 35.55 10.51
C LYS A 117 9.78 36.62 11.22
N PRO A 118 9.49 36.96 12.49
CA PRO A 118 10.19 38.01 13.20
C PRO A 118 11.68 37.66 13.37
N ARG A 119 12.54 38.67 13.45
CA ARG A 119 13.94 38.49 13.85
C ARG A 119 13.98 37.90 15.26
N GLY A 120 14.91 36.99 15.53
CA GLY A 120 15.05 36.43 16.87
C GLY A 120 15.74 35.08 16.94
N ALA A 121 15.56 34.43 18.09
CA ALA A 121 16.09 33.10 18.36
C ALA A 121 15.18 32.04 17.75
N TYR A 122 15.80 31.16 16.96
CA TYR A 122 15.19 29.97 16.38
C TYR A 122 15.95 28.74 16.85
N TYR A 123 15.34 27.57 16.72
CA TYR A 123 16.03 26.30 16.89
C TYR A 123 16.27 25.65 15.54
N LEU A 124 17.52 25.28 15.27
CA LEU A 124 17.88 24.45 14.14
C LEU A 124 17.69 22.98 14.53
N PHE A 125 16.98 22.23 13.70
CA PHE A 125 16.77 20.80 13.85
C PHE A 125 16.60 20.15 12.47
N ASN A 126 16.67 18.83 12.42
CA ASN A 126 16.40 18.08 11.20
C ASN A 126 14.88 17.93 11.01
N GLY A 127 14.36 18.55 9.95
CA GLY A 127 12.93 18.56 9.59
C GLY A 127 12.35 17.21 9.18
N ASP A 128 13.18 16.19 8.98
CA ASP A 128 12.77 14.85 8.54
C ASP A 128 13.12 13.80 9.59
N ILE A 129 13.29 14.22 10.85
CA ILE A 129 13.77 13.31 11.90
C ILE A 129 12.82 12.14 12.16
N TRP A 130 11.50 12.34 12.02
CA TRP A 130 10.54 11.25 12.13
C TRP A 130 10.73 10.24 11.01
N ASP A 131 10.82 10.71 9.76
CA ASP A 131 10.98 9.87 8.60
C ASP A 131 12.28 9.08 8.67
N ARG A 132 13.39 9.74 9.00
CA ARG A 132 14.69 9.08 9.08
C ARG A 132 14.80 8.06 10.22
N GLU A 133 14.22 8.34 11.38
CA GLU A 133 14.49 7.57 12.60
C GLU A 133 13.38 6.59 12.95
N VAL A 134 12.19 6.79 12.38
CA VAL A 134 11.04 5.90 12.53
C VAL A 134 10.61 5.35 11.19
N GLU A 135 10.16 6.19 10.24
CA GLU A 135 9.51 5.69 9.00
C GLU A 135 10.44 4.79 8.17
N PHE A 136 11.67 5.23 7.93
CA PHE A 136 12.73 4.52 7.19
C PHE A 136 13.65 3.70 8.10
N ALA A 137 13.26 3.48 9.35
CA ALA A 137 14.05 2.69 10.27
C ALA A 137 14.04 1.20 9.85
N PRO A 138 15.13 0.43 10.07
CA PRO A 138 15.24 -0.96 9.64
C PRO A 138 14.04 -1.84 9.98
N LEU A 139 13.43 -1.64 11.16
CA LEU A 139 12.25 -2.39 11.57
C LEU A 139 11.07 -2.22 10.60
N ASN A 140 10.83 -1.01 10.11
CA ASN A 140 9.68 -0.70 9.26
C ASN A 140 9.84 -1.17 7.81
N ALA A 141 11.04 -1.64 7.43
CA ALA A 141 11.23 -2.32 6.15
C ALA A 141 10.54 -3.71 6.12
N ARG A 142 10.13 -4.25 7.26
CA ARG A 142 9.46 -5.57 7.36
C ARG A 142 7.95 -5.42 7.23
N GLY A 143 7.32 -6.13 6.30
CA GLY A 143 5.90 -5.92 6.00
C GLY A 143 4.93 -6.21 7.15
N TRP A 144 5.22 -7.21 7.97
CA TRP A 144 4.40 -7.51 9.15
C TRP A 144 4.34 -6.34 10.15
N VAL A 145 5.42 -5.56 10.28
CA VAL A 145 5.53 -4.44 11.24
C VAL A 145 4.50 -3.35 10.97
N LEU A 146 4.05 -3.18 9.72
CA LEU A 146 3.04 -2.18 9.39
C LEU A 146 1.74 -2.43 10.18
N GLN A 147 1.27 -3.67 10.22
CA GLN A 147 0.07 -4.03 11.00
C GLN A 147 0.29 -3.80 12.49
N GLU A 148 1.46 -4.19 13.01
CA GLU A 148 1.81 -4.01 14.42
C GLU A 148 1.77 -2.53 14.83
N ARG A 149 2.32 -1.66 13.98
CA ARG A 149 2.41 -0.22 14.22
C ARG A 149 1.08 0.51 14.03
N LEU A 150 0.27 0.10 13.05
CA LEU A 150 -1.00 0.78 12.77
C LEU A 150 -2.12 0.39 13.75
N LEU A 151 -2.08 -0.83 14.31
CA LEU A 151 -3.07 -1.27 15.28
C LEU A 151 -2.74 -0.86 16.71
N ALA A 152 -1.46 -0.75 17.06
CA ALA A 152 -1.04 -0.42 18.41
C ALA A 152 -1.48 1.01 18.81
N PRO A 153 -2.23 1.18 19.91
CA PRO A 153 -2.71 2.49 20.32
C PRO A 153 -1.58 3.40 20.82
N ARG A 154 -0.47 2.81 21.28
CA ARG A 154 0.70 3.47 21.87
C ARG A 154 1.96 2.66 21.52
N ILE A 155 3.00 3.36 21.09
CA ILE A 155 4.26 2.77 20.66
C ILE A 155 5.40 3.62 21.22
N LEU A 156 6.37 2.94 21.84
CA LEU A 156 7.65 3.51 22.19
C LEU A 156 8.69 2.99 21.21
N HIS A 157 9.13 3.88 20.31
CA HIS A 157 10.17 3.60 19.33
C HIS A 157 11.55 3.83 19.95
N PHE A 158 12.37 2.79 19.94
CA PHE A 158 13.78 2.84 20.21
C PHE A 158 14.52 3.12 18.90
N GLY A 159 14.64 4.42 18.58
CA GLY A 159 15.38 4.91 17.44
C GLY A 159 16.89 4.90 17.67
N ARG A 160 17.66 5.23 16.63
CA ARG A 160 19.13 5.15 16.68
C ARG A 160 19.70 6.19 17.62
N ASN A 161 19.12 7.38 17.58
CA ASN A 161 19.63 8.56 18.25
C ASN A 161 18.80 9.02 19.46
N GLN A 162 17.55 8.58 19.58
CA GLN A 162 16.65 8.90 20.69
C GLN A 162 15.40 8.04 20.70
N LEU A 163 14.63 8.13 21.78
CA LEU A 163 13.29 7.58 21.87
C LEU A 163 12.25 8.46 21.16
N TYR A 164 11.25 7.81 20.56
CA TYR A 164 10.06 8.47 20.01
C TYR A 164 8.80 7.83 20.56
N TRP A 165 7.80 8.67 20.85
CA TRP A 165 6.48 8.25 21.26
C TRP A 165 5.49 8.44 20.12
N GLN A 166 4.76 7.38 19.78
CA GLN A 166 3.63 7.42 18.86
C GLN A 166 2.38 6.94 19.58
N CYS A 167 1.28 7.66 19.41
CA CYS A 167 -0.05 7.14 19.72
C CYS A 167 -1.08 7.75 18.77
N ASN A 168 -2.32 7.29 18.85
CA ASN A 168 -3.41 7.78 18.00
C ASN A 168 -3.72 9.28 18.15
N THR A 169 -3.16 9.95 19.16
CA THR A 169 -3.47 11.34 19.47
C THR A 169 -2.31 12.31 19.48
N ILE A 170 -1.05 11.90 19.61
CA ILE A 170 0.13 12.78 19.75
C ILE A 170 1.42 12.03 19.37
N PHE A 171 2.43 12.78 18.93
CA PHE A 171 3.75 12.26 18.56
C PHE A 171 4.83 13.08 19.28
N HIS A 172 5.81 12.42 19.89
CA HIS A 172 6.91 13.08 20.60
C HIS A 172 8.26 12.47 20.28
N SER A 173 9.31 13.24 20.54
CA SER A 173 10.69 12.75 20.61
C SER A 173 11.36 13.28 21.88
N GLU A 174 12.51 12.73 22.27
CA GLU A 174 13.29 13.30 23.37
C GLU A 174 13.71 14.76 23.11
N MET A 175 14.04 15.09 21.85
CA MET A 175 14.36 16.45 21.44
C MET A 175 13.14 17.37 21.50
N PHE A 176 11.97 16.88 21.09
CA PHE A 176 10.73 17.65 21.06
C PHE A 176 9.65 16.95 21.89
N PRO A 177 9.59 17.23 23.20
CA PRO A 177 8.58 16.62 24.09
C PRO A 177 7.17 17.18 23.88
N ARG A 178 6.98 18.07 22.90
CA ARG A 178 5.66 18.59 22.47
C ARG A 178 5.21 17.88 21.20
N ASP A 179 3.94 18.02 20.83
CA ASP A 179 3.35 17.30 19.71
C ASP A 179 3.98 17.71 18.37
N LEU A 180 4.67 16.76 17.73
CA LEU A 180 5.38 16.92 16.47
C LEU A 180 4.47 17.27 15.28
N ARG A 181 3.16 17.01 15.36
CA ARG A 181 2.21 17.28 14.25
C ARG A 181 1.82 18.74 14.09
N THR A 182 2.27 19.63 14.97
CA THR A 182 1.93 21.05 14.89
C THR A 182 2.73 21.72 13.78
N LYS A 183 2.04 22.44 12.87
CA LYS A 183 2.62 23.10 11.68
C LYS A 183 3.82 24.03 11.97
N ASN A 184 4.06 24.37 13.24
CA ASN A 184 5.03 25.36 13.68
C ASN A 184 6.13 24.79 14.62
N LEU A 185 6.13 23.50 14.99
CA LEU A 185 7.07 22.98 16.01
C LEU A 185 8.00 21.85 15.55
N GLY A 186 7.93 21.32 14.33
CA GLY A 186 8.80 20.18 14.03
C GLY A 186 8.51 19.38 12.77
N PRO A 187 9.21 18.25 12.60
CA PRO A 187 9.26 17.44 11.37
C PRO A 187 7.90 17.05 10.84
N TYR A 188 7.79 16.94 9.51
CA TYR A 188 6.60 16.40 8.89
C TYR A 188 6.43 14.93 9.34
N VAL A 189 5.31 14.63 10.00
CA VAL A 189 4.95 13.26 10.36
C VAL A 189 4.05 12.71 9.25
N PRO A 190 4.39 11.56 8.63
CA PRO A 190 3.58 10.98 7.57
C PRO A 190 2.11 10.82 7.95
N ARG A 191 1.24 11.11 6.99
CA ARG A 191 -0.21 11.10 7.20
C ARG A 191 -0.78 9.69 7.36
N VAL A 192 -0.09 8.68 6.83
CA VAL A 192 -0.53 7.27 6.78
C VAL A 192 -0.63 6.68 8.19
N SER A 193 0.48 6.71 8.95
CA SER A 193 0.58 6.09 10.28
C SER A 193 -0.20 6.81 11.37
N SER A 194 -0.39 8.12 11.23
CA SER A 194 -1.07 8.96 12.23
C SER A 194 -2.60 8.97 12.13
N ASN A 195 -3.19 8.49 11.03
CA ASN A 195 -4.60 8.70 10.73
C ASN A 195 -5.43 7.46 10.45
N PHE A 196 -4.84 6.30 10.15
CA PHE A 196 -5.62 5.12 9.73
C PHE A 196 -6.70 4.75 10.76
N MET A 197 -6.33 4.49 12.01
CA MET A 197 -7.33 4.22 13.06
C MET A 197 -8.20 5.44 13.41
N ARG A 198 -7.69 6.64 13.18
CA ARG A 198 -8.39 7.90 13.48
C ARG A 198 -9.53 8.18 12.50
N CYS A 199 -9.40 7.81 11.22
CA CYS A 199 -10.45 8.07 10.23
C CYS A 199 -11.76 7.34 10.58
N PHE A 200 -11.67 6.14 11.17
CA PHE A 200 -12.84 5.38 11.64
C PHE A 200 -13.54 6.00 12.85
N SER A 201 -12.82 6.73 13.70
CA SER A 201 -13.45 7.45 14.83
C SER A 201 -14.39 8.56 14.36
N GLY A 202 -14.07 9.20 13.23
CA GLY A 202 -14.91 10.21 12.58
C GLY A 202 -16.18 9.60 11.98
N LEU A 203 -16.05 8.46 11.30
CA LEU A 203 -17.17 7.71 10.73
C LEU A 203 -18.21 7.31 11.79
N LYS A 204 -17.77 6.72 12.92
CA LYS A 204 -18.67 6.32 14.02
C LYS A 204 -19.41 7.50 14.64
N LYS A 205 -18.77 8.67 14.75
CA LYS A 205 -19.43 9.90 15.25
C LYS A 205 -20.48 10.42 14.27
N ARG A 206 -20.27 10.28 12.95
CA ARG A 206 -21.21 10.73 11.91
C ARG A 206 -22.40 9.80 11.77
N GLN A 207 -22.19 8.48 11.84
CA GLN A 207 -23.28 7.50 11.84
C GLN A 207 -24.29 7.73 12.98
N ARG A 208 -23.85 8.28 14.12
CA ARG A 208 -24.72 8.65 15.25
C ARG A 208 -25.51 9.95 15.03
N LYS A 209 -25.14 10.78 14.05
CA LYS A 209 -25.88 12.01 13.67
C LYS A 209 -26.71 11.70 12.43
N SER A 210 -27.90 11.13 12.63
CA SER A 210 -28.76 10.53 11.59
C SER A 210 -29.30 11.48 10.50
N ASN A 211 -29.05 12.79 10.57
CA ASN A 211 -29.77 13.78 9.74
C ASN A 211 -28.91 14.52 8.71
N MET A 212 -27.70 14.04 8.40
CA MET A 212 -26.87 14.60 7.32
C MET A 212 -26.96 13.73 6.06
N PRO A 213 -27.11 14.31 4.86
CA PRO A 213 -27.06 13.53 3.62
C PRO A 213 -25.74 12.76 3.53
N LYS A 214 -25.82 11.49 3.14
CA LYS A 214 -24.67 10.59 2.94
C LYS A 214 -23.86 11.07 1.73
N LYS A 215 -23.06 12.12 1.90
CA LYS A 215 -21.97 12.39 0.96
C LYS A 215 -20.98 11.23 1.08
N GLU A 216 -20.60 10.62 -0.03
CA GLU A 216 -19.58 9.56 -0.04
C GLU A 216 -18.32 10.08 0.68
N ASP A 217 -17.98 9.43 1.81
CA ASP A 217 -16.78 9.75 2.56
C ASP A 217 -15.63 8.92 2.00
N ASP A 218 -14.81 9.56 1.17
CA ASP A 218 -13.64 8.92 0.56
C ASP A 218 -12.43 8.84 1.48
N GLY A 219 -12.51 9.46 2.66
CA GLY A 219 -11.43 9.46 3.63
C GLY A 219 -10.87 8.07 3.93
N PRO A 220 -11.69 7.05 4.22
CA PRO A 220 -11.22 5.68 4.50
C PRO A 220 -10.49 5.04 3.31
N TYR A 221 -11.02 5.18 2.10
CA TYR A 221 -10.45 4.58 0.89
C TYR A 221 -9.12 5.23 0.49
N ALA A 222 -9.03 6.57 0.58
CA ALA A 222 -7.75 7.26 0.41
C ALA A 222 -6.69 6.79 1.41
N ARG A 223 -7.08 6.51 2.67
CA ARG A 223 -6.17 5.96 3.69
C ARG A 223 -5.76 4.51 3.40
N TRP A 224 -6.67 3.70 2.87
CA TRP A 224 -6.34 2.36 2.43
C TRP A 224 -5.32 2.38 1.29
N SER A 225 -5.49 3.25 0.31
CA SER A 225 -4.55 3.44 -0.79
C SER A 225 -3.17 3.88 -0.32
N GLU A 226 -3.11 4.89 0.58
CA GLU A 226 -1.86 5.30 1.22
C GLU A 226 -1.18 4.12 1.94
N LEU A 227 -1.96 3.27 2.61
CA LEU A 227 -1.49 2.07 3.30
C LEU A 227 -0.98 1.02 2.31
N ALA A 228 -1.73 0.72 1.25
CA ALA A 228 -1.36 -0.26 0.23
C ALA A 228 -0.05 0.14 -0.47
N ASN A 229 0.10 1.43 -0.81
CA ASN A 229 1.35 1.96 -1.39
C ASN A 229 2.53 1.73 -0.42
N ALA A 230 2.42 2.21 0.83
CA ALA A 230 3.49 2.07 1.82
C ALA A 230 3.81 0.61 2.14
N TYR A 231 2.78 -0.24 2.24
CA TYR A 231 2.93 -1.67 2.50
C TYR A 231 3.62 -2.42 1.36
N SER A 232 3.27 -2.10 0.12
CA SER A 232 3.82 -2.76 -1.06
C SER A 232 5.33 -2.53 -1.22
N ALA A 233 5.87 -1.45 -0.64
CA ALA A 233 7.30 -1.14 -0.59
C ALA A 233 8.08 -1.94 0.48
N THR A 234 7.39 -2.68 1.34
CA THR A 234 8.04 -3.45 2.42
C THR A 234 8.47 -4.84 1.97
N ALA A 235 9.46 -5.40 2.67
CA ALA A 235 9.93 -6.77 2.46
C ALA A 235 9.12 -7.76 3.30
N LEU A 236 8.68 -8.85 2.66
CA LEU A 236 8.08 -10.01 3.32
C LEU A 236 9.03 -11.20 3.26
N THR A 237 9.23 -11.88 4.38
CA THR A 237 9.99 -13.14 4.42
C THR A 237 9.29 -14.25 3.63
N ARG A 238 7.96 -14.26 3.63
CA ARG A 238 7.13 -15.18 2.86
C ARG A 238 6.16 -14.38 2.00
N GLY A 239 6.31 -14.46 0.68
CA GLY A 239 5.43 -13.75 -0.24
C GLY A 239 3.95 -14.07 0.00
N GLN A 240 3.62 -15.31 0.35
CA GLN A 240 2.23 -15.76 0.60
C GLN A 240 1.50 -15.02 1.72
N ASP A 241 2.24 -14.37 2.62
CA ASP A 241 1.66 -13.65 3.76
C ASP A 241 1.13 -12.26 3.38
N LYS A 242 1.24 -11.83 2.11
CA LYS A 242 0.99 -10.44 1.70
C LYS A 242 -0.40 -9.91 2.07
N LEU A 243 -1.46 -10.70 1.89
CA LEU A 243 -2.80 -10.30 2.30
C LEU A 243 -3.06 -10.56 3.80
N ILE A 244 -2.43 -11.59 4.36
CA ILE A 244 -2.57 -11.96 5.78
C ILE A 244 -2.01 -10.85 6.67
N ALA A 245 -0.86 -10.30 6.31
CA ALA A 245 -0.17 -9.25 7.06
C ALA A 245 -0.89 -7.89 7.04
N VAL A 246 -1.95 -7.72 6.25
CA VAL A 246 -2.84 -6.56 6.31
C VAL A 246 -4.29 -6.93 6.65
N GLN A 247 -4.57 -8.20 6.92
CA GLN A 247 -5.91 -8.73 7.15
C GLN A 247 -6.61 -7.99 8.29
N ALA A 248 -5.93 -7.78 9.41
CA ALA A 248 -6.53 -7.12 10.58
C ALA A 248 -6.92 -5.66 10.29
N LEU A 249 -6.17 -4.98 9.42
CA LEU A 249 -6.44 -3.61 8.97
C LEU A 249 -7.63 -3.61 8.01
N ALA A 250 -7.68 -4.56 7.07
CA ALA A 250 -8.80 -4.77 6.16
C ALA A 250 -10.10 -5.04 6.94
N GLU A 251 -10.08 -5.96 7.90
CA GLU A 251 -11.25 -6.23 8.74
C GLU A 251 -11.67 -5.00 9.54
N THR A 252 -10.74 -4.24 10.11
CA THR A 252 -11.05 -3.02 10.84
C THR A 252 -11.74 -1.98 9.96
N MET A 253 -11.32 -1.86 8.71
CA MET A 253 -11.95 -0.97 7.75
C MET A 253 -13.32 -1.49 7.32
N ARG A 254 -13.46 -2.79 7.01
CA ARG A 254 -14.74 -3.46 6.69
C ARG A 254 -15.76 -3.24 7.81
N ASP A 255 -15.37 -3.46 9.06
CA ASP A 255 -16.24 -3.30 10.22
C ASP A 255 -16.68 -1.82 10.41
N ALA A 256 -15.88 -0.86 9.94
CA ALA A 256 -16.16 0.57 10.07
C ALA A 256 -16.96 1.17 8.91
N THR A 257 -16.72 0.71 7.67
CA THR A 257 -17.38 1.20 6.46
C THR A 257 -18.63 0.38 6.10
N GLY A 258 -18.66 -0.89 6.47
CA GLY A 258 -19.65 -1.87 6.01
C GLY A 258 -19.42 -2.35 4.57
N ASP A 259 -18.31 -1.95 3.93
CA ASP A 259 -17.96 -2.37 2.58
C ASP A 259 -17.25 -3.73 2.58
N ALA A 260 -17.32 -4.47 1.48
CA ALA A 260 -16.68 -5.77 1.35
C ALA A 260 -15.23 -5.61 0.88
N TYR A 261 -14.30 -6.18 1.63
CA TYR A 261 -12.91 -6.32 1.23
C TYR A 261 -12.76 -7.46 0.21
N VAL A 262 -11.98 -7.21 -0.83
CA VAL A 262 -11.87 -8.07 -2.00
C VAL A 262 -10.41 -8.10 -2.48
N ALA A 263 -9.66 -9.11 -2.07
CA ALA A 263 -8.30 -9.37 -2.55
C ALA A 263 -7.39 -8.12 -2.58
N GLY A 264 -7.35 -7.33 -1.50
CA GLY A 264 -6.57 -6.09 -1.46
C GLY A 264 -7.34 -4.81 -1.78
N LEU A 265 -8.54 -4.92 -2.36
CA LEU A 265 -9.37 -3.81 -2.85
C LEU A 265 -10.73 -3.76 -2.15
N TRP A 266 -11.55 -2.77 -2.50
CA TRP A 266 -12.88 -2.53 -1.90
C TRP A 266 -14.01 -2.68 -2.92
N ARG A 267 -15.05 -3.46 -2.60
CA ARG A 267 -16.15 -3.76 -3.54
C ARG A 267 -16.83 -2.49 -4.04
N SER A 268 -17.05 -1.49 -3.18
CA SER A 268 -17.69 -0.24 -3.62
C SER A 268 -16.79 0.65 -4.47
N ARG A 269 -15.47 0.39 -4.48
CA ARG A 269 -14.46 1.17 -5.23
C ARG A 269 -13.77 0.37 -6.32
N ILE A 270 -14.23 -0.85 -6.61
CA ILE A 270 -13.51 -1.81 -7.45
C ILE A 270 -13.14 -1.25 -8.83
N VAL A 271 -13.99 -0.40 -9.42
CA VAL A 271 -13.73 0.24 -10.72
C VAL A 271 -12.49 1.14 -10.67
N ASP A 272 -12.32 1.92 -9.61
CA ASP A 272 -11.15 2.80 -9.45
C ASP A 272 -9.94 2.04 -8.89
N ASP A 273 -10.18 1.15 -7.93
CA ASP A 273 -9.16 0.44 -7.17
C ASP A 273 -8.34 -0.52 -8.05
N VAL A 274 -8.91 -1.09 -9.12
CA VAL A 274 -8.17 -1.95 -10.07
C VAL A 274 -7.16 -1.19 -10.93
N LEU A 275 -7.15 0.14 -10.89
CA LEU A 275 -6.26 0.99 -11.69
C LEU A 275 -4.98 1.39 -10.97
N TRP A 276 -4.63 0.69 -9.88
CA TRP A 276 -3.27 0.75 -9.33
C TRP A 276 -2.24 0.46 -10.43
N ARG A 277 -1.03 0.99 -10.30
CA ARG A 277 0.11 0.70 -11.21
C ARG A 277 1.38 0.46 -10.40
N THR A 278 2.40 -0.14 -10.99
CA THR A 278 3.71 -0.27 -10.33
C THR A 278 4.38 1.09 -10.21
N GLU A 279 5.04 1.37 -9.09
CA GLU A 279 5.76 2.62 -8.91
C GLU A 279 7.00 2.66 -9.81
N VAL A 280 7.02 3.65 -10.69
CA VAL A 280 8.01 3.80 -11.76
C VAL A 280 9.40 4.08 -11.17
N ASP A 281 9.48 4.85 -10.08
CA ASP A 281 10.73 5.27 -9.45
C ASP A 281 11.34 4.20 -8.52
N ALA A 282 10.52 3.27 -8.01
CA ALA A 282 10.97 2.22 -7.09
C ALA A 282 11.89 1.18 -7.74
N LEU A 283 11.92 1.12 -9.08
CA LEU A 283 12.72 0.16 -9.85
C LEU A 283 14.05 0.73 -10.35
N LEU A 284 14.26 2.04 -10.23
CA LEU A 284 15.55 2.63 -10.43
C LEU A 284 16.46 2.22 -9.25
N PRO A 285 17.72 1.84 -9.48
CA PRO A 285 18.70 1.73 -8.41
C PRO A 285 18.87 3.13 -7.80
N SER A 286 18.05 3.45 -6.80
CA SER A 286 18.26 4.62 -5.97
C SER A 286 19.69 4.54 -5.42
N PRO A 287 20.49 5.63 -5.43
CA PRO A 287 21.72 5.64 -4.65
C PRO A 287 21.31 5.25 -3.23
N PRO A 288 21.96 4.26 -2.61
CA PRO A 288 21.50 3.74 -1.33
C PRO A 288 21.33 4.92 -0.37
N PRO A 289 20.21 5.03 0.37
CA PRO A 289 20.15 5.96 1.47
C PRO A 289 21.39 5.67 2.34
N ARG A 290 22.19 6.71 2.59
CA ARG A 290 23.56 6.67 3.17
C ARG A 290 23.69 5.98 4.54
N SER A 291 22.68 5.24 5.00
CA SER A 291 22.67 4.54 6.28
C SER A 291 21.78 3.28 6.36
N ALA A 292 21.26 2.72 5.27
CA ALA A 292 20.60 1.42 5.32
C ALA A 292 21.54 0.34 4.75
N ALA A 293 22.08 -0.48 5.64
CA ALA A 293 22.86 -1.65 5.27
C ALA A 293 22.03 -2.56 4.36
N ALA A 294 22.69 -3.05 3.33
CA ALA A 294 22.21 -3.95 2.31
C ALA A 294 21.40 -5.13 2.88
N SER A 295 20.15 -5.26 2.46
CA SER A 295 19.49 -6.57 2.30
C SER A 295 18.27 -6.54 1.37
N CYS A 296 18.26 -5.73 0.30
CA CYS A 296 17.27 -5.79 -0.78
C CYS A 296 17.89 -5.27 -2.10
N GLN A 297 19.08 -5.73 -2.46
CA GLN A 297 19.76 -5.38 -3.72
C GLN A 297 19.60 -6.46 -4.80
N ASN A 298 18.46 -7.16 -4.83
CA ASN A 298 18.03 -7.91 -6.01
C ASN A 298 16.93 -7.05 -6.66
N ALA A 299 17.27 -6.08 -7.50
CA ALA A 299 17.52 -6.30 -8.93
C ALA A 299 16.46 -7.21 -9.57
N ALA A 300 15.42 -6.55 -10.10
CA ALA A 300 14.84 -6.86 -11.41
C ALA A 300 14.27 -8.26 -11.65
N ILE A 301 13.18 -8.64 -10.94
CA ILE A 301 12.07 -9.37 -11.58
C ILE A 301 10.77 -8.92 -10.89
N THR A 302 10.03 -7.97 -11.48
CA THR A 302 8.61 -7.85 -11.17
C THR A 302 7.93 -9.05 -11.82
N GLY A 303 7.82 -10.12 -11.07
CA GLY A 303 7.15 -11.35 -11.49
C GLY A 303 6.02 -11.64 -10.53
N ARG A 304 4.91 -12.17 -11.03
CA ARG A 304 3.84 -12.65 -10.16
C ARG A 304 4.35 -13.79 -9.29
N SER A 305 3.94 -13.76 -8.01
CA SER A 305 4.39 -14.73 -7.02
C SER A 305 4.05 -16.17 -7.45
N GLN A 306 5.02 -17.07 -7.29
CA GLN A 306 4.83 -18.52 -7.44
C GLN A 306 5.15 -19.20 -6.09
N PRO A 307 4.21 -19.98 -5.51
CA PRO A 307 2.88 -20.33 -6.02
C PRO A 307 1.89 -19.15 -6.03
N TRP A 308 0.76 -19.30 -6.74
CA TRP A 308 -0.30 -18.28 -6.82
C TRP A 308 -0.73 -17.79 -5.43
N ARG A 309 -0.96 -16.48 -5.30
CA ARG A 309 -1.29 -15.79 -4.04
C ARG A 309 -2.55 -14.93 -4.15
N ALA A 310 -2.67 -14.21 -5.25
CA ALA A 310 -3.70 -13.22 -5.48
C ALA A 310 -3.95 -13.07 -6.99
N PRO A 311 -5.15 -12.65 -7.41
CA PRO A 311 -5.52 -12.50 -8.82
C PRO A 311 -4.79 -11.32 -9.47
N THR A 312 -4.67 -11.31 -10.80
CA THR A 312 -3.81 -10.33 -11.50
C THR A 312 -4.28 -8.89 -11.38
N TRP A 313 -5.57 -8.68 -11.13
CA TRP A 313 -6.17 -7.36 -10.87
C TRP A 313 -5.95 -6.85 -9.43
N SER A 314 -5.40 -7.68 -8.54
CA SER A 314 -4.99 -7.27 -7.19
C SER A 314 -3.54 -6.78 -7.17
N TRP A 315 -3.29 -5.66 -6.48
CA TRP A 315 -1.91 -5.18 -6.23
C TRP A 315 -1.08 -6.20 -5.43
N ALA A 316 -1.74 -7.09 -4.69
CA ALA A 316 -1.07 -8.13 -3.91
C ALA A 316 -0.55 -9.28 -4.79
N SER A 317 -0.78 -9.28 -6.10
CA SER A 317 -0.25 -10.30 -7.01
C SER A 317 1.23 -10.11 -7.35
N LEU A 318 1.77 -8.90 -7.18
CA LEU A 318 3.18 -8.55 -7.44
C LEU A 318 3.96 -8.38 -6.14
N ASP A 319 5.28 -8.49 -6.20
CA ASP A 319 6.22 -8.20 -5.10
C ASP A 319 7.04 -6.93 -5.38
N CYS A 320 6.33 -5.83 -5.65
CA CYS A 320 6.91 -4.51 -5.86
C CYS A 320 6.04 -3.41 -5.23
N GLN A 321 6.61 -2.21 -5.17
CA GLN A 321 5.90 -1.01 -4.76
C GLN A 321 4.89 -0.61 -5.83
N ILE A 322 3.69 -0.25 -5.37
CA ILE A 322 2.57 0.16 -6.22
C ILE A 322 2.13 1.58 -5.88
N GLU A 323 1.50 2.21 -6.84
CA GLU A 323 0.82 3.49 -6.73
C GLU A 323 -0.68 3.29 -6.98
N ALA A 324 -1.49 3.41 -5.94
CA ALA A 324 -2.94 3.36 -6.02
C ALA A 324 -3.52 4.61 -6.71
N ARG A 325 -4.58 4.44 -7.51
CA ARG A 325 -5.22 5.53 -8.27
C ARG A 325 -5.58 6.75 -7.41
N SER A 326 -6.06 6.56 -6.19
CA SER A 326 -6.51 7.66 -5.35
C SER A 326 -5.38 8.55 -4.80
N THR A 327 -4.11 8.18 -4.96
CA THR A 327 -2.98 9.05 -4.60
C THR A 327 -2.57 9.99 -5.74
N TRP A 328 -3.17 9.85 -6.92
CA TRP A 328 -2.88 10.72 -8.05
C TRP A 328 -3.50 12.09 -7.85
N HIS A 329 -2.67 13.13 -7.84
CA HIS A 329 -3.11 14.51 -7.72
C HIS A 329 -3.60 15.05 -9.07
N TYR A 330 -4.75 14.56 -9.56
CA TYR A 330 -5.46 15.31 -10.60
C TYR A 330 -6.12 16.54 -9.93
N SER A 331 -5.74 17.73 -10.40
CA SER A 331 -6.32 19.03 -9.99
C SER A 331 -7.80 19.18 -10.38
N ALA A 332 -8.40 18.18 -11.03
CA ALA A 332 -9.78 18.25 -11.50
C ALA A 332 -10.75 18.13 -10.32
N ALA A 333 -11.45 19.24 -10.04
CA ALA A 333 -12.65 19.23 -9.22
C ALA A 333 -13.55 18.08 -9.66
N ARG A 334 -13.96 17.23 -8.69
CA ARG A 334 -15.11 16.34 -8.86
C ARG A 334 -16.35 17.21 -9.11
N GLY A 335 -16.55 17.57 -10.37
CA GLY A 335 -17.68 18.35 -10.84
C GLY A 335 -18.91 17.46 -10.89
N GLY A 336 -19.86 17.75 -9.99
CA GLY A 336 -21.29 17.51 -10.17
C GLY A 336 -21.80 16.06 -10.18
N ASP A 337 -22.81 15.80 -9.34
CA ASP A 337 -23.76 14.68 -9.44
C ASP A 337 -24.56 14.72 -10.76
N GLY A 338 -23.88 14.67 -11.90
CA GLY A 338 -24.49 14.42 -13.19
C GLY A 338 -24.51 12.92 -13.43
N ASP A 339 -25.67 12.30 -13.31
CA ASP A 339 -25.99 10.95 -13.77
C ASP A 339 -25.91 10.89 -15.31
N ASP A 340 -24.73 11.15 -15.86
CA ASP A 340 -24.44 10.96 -17.28
C ASP A 340 -23.94 9.52 -17.45
N ASP A 341 -24.90 8.59 -17.46
CA ASP A 341 -24.74 7.16 -17.71
C ASP A 341 -23.97 6.89 -19.03
N GLY A 342 -23.81 7.91 -19.87
CA GLY A 342 -23.02 7.89 -21.09
C GLY A 342 -21.52 7.72 -20.96
N LYS A 343 -20.92 8.17 -19.86
CA LYS A 343 -19.45 8.21 -19.69
C LYS A 343 -18.86 7.00 -18.98
N ARG A 344 -19.70 6.08 -18.49
CA ARG A 344 -19.24 4.86 -17.81
C ARG A 344 -18.84 3.80 -18.85
N LEU A 345 -17.53 3.58 -18.97
CA LEU A 345 -16.93 2.59 -19.87
C LEU A 345 -17.11 1.14 -19.35
N VAL A 346 -17.45 1.01 -18.07
CA VAL A 346 -17.69 -0.24 -17.36
C VAL A 346 -19.13 -0.26 -16.90
N ARG A 347 -19.89 -1.27 -17.33
CA ARG A 347 -21.28 -1.47 -16.91
C ARG A 347 -21.36 -2.26 -15.61
N LYS A 348 -20.49 -3.24 -15.44
CA LYS A 348 -20.51 -4.13 -14.28
C LYS A 348 -19.13 -4.70 -13.95
N MET A 349 -18.79 -4.69 -12.66
CA MET A 349 -17.64 -5.39 -12.09
C MET A 349 -18.09 -6.13 -10.82
N VAL A 350 -18.10 -7.46 -10.87
CA VAL A 350 -18.50 -8.31 -9.75
C VAL A 350 -17.33 -9.18 -9.32
N PRO A 351 -16.71 -8.87 -8.18
CA PRO A 351 -15.68 -9.72 -7.64
C PRO A 351 -16.26 -10.94 -6.92
N GLU A 352 -15.54 -12.06 -7.07
CA GLU A 352 -15.74 -13.34 -6.42
C GLU A 352 -14.42 -13.75 -5.78
N VAL A 353 -14.40 -13.99 -4.48
CA VAL A 353 -13.18 -14.31 -3.73
C VAL A 353 -13.47 -15.50 -2.84
N ALA A 354 -12.61 -16.51 -2.92
CA ALA A 354 -12.63 -17.68 -2.06
C ALA A 354 -11.38 -17.66 -1.17
N GLY A 355 -11.59 -17.44 0.13
CA GLY A 355 -10.54 -17.51 1.14
C GLY A 355 -10.33 -18.92 1.69
N PHE A 356 -9.29 -19.12 2.49
CA PHE A 356 -9.19 -20.30 3.35
C PHE A 356 -10.14 -20.16 4.55
N ASN A 357 -10.80 -21.26 4.95
CA ASN A 357 -11.77 -21.29 6.06
C ASN A 357 -12.85 -20.20 5.99
N ASP A 358 -13.31 -19.88 4.77
CA ASP A 358 -14.27 -18.81 4.48
C ASP A 358 -13.83 -17.39 4.89
N VAL A 359 -12.53 -17.18 5.14
CA VAL A 359 -11.94 -15.88 5.46
C VAL A 359 -11.43 -15.19 4.18
N GLY A 360 -12.27 -14.36 3.57
CA GLY A 360 -11.94 -13.61 2.34
C GLY A 360 -11.00 -12.41 2.52
N THR A 361 -10.59 -12.08 3.75
CA THR A 361 -9.71 -10.95 4.08
C THR A 361 -8.22 -11.29 4.17
N GLY A 362 -7.89 -12.59 4.23
CA GLY A 362 -6.52 -13.07 4.38
C GLY A 362 -6.04 -13.82 3.14
N GLN A 363 -5.50 -15.02 3.36
CA GLN A 363 -5.01 -15.87 2.28
C GLN A 363 -6.15 -16.33 1.36
N LEU A 364 -5.92 -16.26 0.05
CA LEU A 364 -6.90 -16.64 -0.96
C LEU A 364 -6.59 -18.02 -1.54
N ARG A 365 -7.66 -18.70 -1.97
CA ARG A 365 -7.62 -19.96 -2.74
C ARG A 365 -7.94 -19.75 -4.21
N ASP A 366 -8.87 -18.84 -4.50
CA ASP A 366 -9.28 -18.44 -5.83
C ASP A 366 -9.88 -17.03 -5.75
N ALA A 367 -9.77 -16.27 -6.82
CA ALA A 367 -10.43 -14.98 -6.94
C ALA A 367 -10.62 -14.61 -8.42
N ARG A 368 -11.80 -14.10 -8.75
CA ARG A 368 -12.19 -13.74 -10.12
C ARG A 368 -12.95 -12.43 -10.10
N LEU A 369 -12.81 -11.66 -11.18
CA LEU A 369 -13.59 -10.44 -11.38
C LEU A 369 -14.39 -10.58 -12.67
N ARG A 370 -15.70 -10.77 -12.53
CA ARG A 370 -16.62 -10.79 -13.69
C ARG A 370 -16.90 -9.37 -14.13
N VAL A 371 -16.60 -9.10 -15.39
CA VAL A 371 -16.70 -7.78 -16.01
C VAL A 371 -17.73 -7.80 -17.13
N GLU A 372 -18.47 -6.71 -17.26
CA GLU A 372 -19.25 -6.36 -18.45
C GLU A 372 -18.85 -4.94 -18.82
N GLY A 373 -18.18 -4.77 -19.95
CA GLY A 373 -17.61 -3.49 -20.36
C GLY A 373 -17.10 -3.50 -21.80
N LEU A 374 -16.62 -2.34 -22.24
CA LEU A 374 -16.01 -2.19 -23.56
C LEU A 374 -14.65 -2.90 -23.60
N LEU A 375 -14.35 -3.61 -24.69
CA LEU A 375 -13.07 -4.26 -24.88
C LEU A 375 -12.59 -3.96 -26.30
N TYR A 376 -11.36 -3.47 -26.41
CA TYR A 376 -10.75 -3.09 -27.68
C TYR A 376 -9.62 -4.05 -28.00
N ARG A 377 -9.46 -4.37 -29.29
CA ARG A 377 -8.31 -5.11 -29.78
C ARG A 377 -7.55 -4.23 -30.74
N ASN A 378 -6.28 -4.04 -30.44
CA ASN A 378 -5.42 -3.27 -31.30
C ASN A 378 -5.14 -4.02 -32.63
N THR A 379 -5.32 -3.33 -33.75
CA THR A 379 -5.22 -3.91 -35.10
C THR A 379 -3.82 -3.78 -35.71
N GLN A 380 -2.93 -2.98 -35.12
CA GLN A 380 -1.58 -2.74 -35.64
C GLN A 380 -0.54 -2.66 -34.52
N PRO A 381 0.74 -3.01 -34.72
CA PRO A 381 1.73 -2.94 -33.67
C PRO A 381 1.92 -1.50 -33.16
N LEU A 382 1.86 -1.29 -31.85
CA LEU A 382 2.05 0.02 -31.25
C LEU A 382 3.47 0.13 -30.69
N SER A 383 4.24 1.05 -31.26
CA SER A 383 5.59 1.38 -30.83
C SER A 383 5.58 2.42 -29.71
N PHE A 384 6.33 2.14 -28.65
CA PHE A 384 6.53 3.02 -27.49
C PHE A 384 8.01 3.25 -27.23
N ARG A 385 8.34 4.43 -26.70
CA ARG A 385 9.65 4.70 -26.09
C ARG A 385 9.64 4.20 -24.66
N VAL A 386 10.72 3.56 -24.25
CA VAL A 386 10.95 3.22 -22.84
C VAL A 386 11.45 4.48 -22.12
N LEU A 387 10.81 4.86 -21.01
CA LEU A 387 11.21 6.02 -20.21
C LEU A 387 12.31 5.66 -19.21
N GLU A 388 12.58 6.55 -18.24
CA GLU A 388 13.65 6.37 -17.24
C GLU A 388 13.56 5.03 -16.50
N SER A 389 12.34 4.55 -16.24
CA SER A 389 12.08 3.22 -15.69
C SER A 389 11.40 2.33 -16.72
N PRO A 390 11.75 1.04 -16.73
CA PRO A 390 11.60 0.29 -17.94
C PRO A 390 10.20 -0.33 -18.07
N LEU A 391 9.41 -0.31 -17.00
CA LEU A 391 7.97 -0.57 -17.03
C LEU A 391 7.15 0.61 -17.58
N SER A 392 7.72 1.82 -17.64
CA SER A 392 6.99 3.02 -18.08
C SER A 392 7.27 3.29 -19.56
N LEU A 393 6.25 3.08 -20.37
CA LEU A 393 6.28 3.24 -21.81
C LEU A 393 5.52 4.49 -22.21
N TYR A 394 6.02 5.22 -23.20
CA TYR A 394 5.36 6.42 -23.72
C TYR A 394 5.34 6.46 -25.24
N ARG A 395 4.18 6.77 -25.79
CA ARG A 395 3.97 7.10 -27.19
C ARG A 395 3.50 8.55 -27.27
N ALA A 396 4.26 9.38 -27.97
CA ALA A 396 3.87 10.76 -28.23
C ALA A 396 2.76 10.81 -29.30
N ALA A 397 1.98 11.89 -29.29
CA ALA A 397 1.08 12.21 -30.39
C ALA A 397 1.89 12.47 -31.67
N GLU A 398 1.35 12.00 -32.79
CA GLU A 398 1.91 12.18 -34.15
C GLU A 398 0.80 12.75 -35.05
N ASP A 399 1.15 13.35 -36.19
CA ASP A 399 0.18 13.98 -37.10
C ASP A 399 -0.95 13.05 -37.55
N THR A 400 -0.69 11.73 -37.58
CA THR A 400 -1.66 10.68 -37.94
C THR A 400 -2.37 10.04 -36.76
N THR A 401 -1.90 10.28 -35.52
CA THR A 401 -2.51 9.79 -34.28
C THR A 401 -2.45 10.90 -33.22
N PRO A 402 -3.50 11.74 -33.09
CA PRO A 402 -3.51 12.95 -32.27
C PRO A 402 -3.72 12.67 -30.77
N TRP A 403 -3.20 11.53 -30.29
CA TRP A 403 -3.30 11.09 -28.91
C TRP A 403 -1.94 10.63 -28.44
N SER A 404 -1.66 10.84 -27.15
CA SER A 404 -0.48 10.29 -26.50
C SER A 404 -0.90 9.17 -25.54
N MET A 405 0.01 8.24 -25.27
CA MET A 405 -0.31 7.10 -24.42
C MET A 405 0.86 6.74 -23.52
N LYS A 406 0.54 6.58 -22.25
CA LYS A 406 1.42 6.01 -21.23
C LYS A 406 0.96 4.60 -20.89
N VAL A 407 1.89 3.65 -20.84
CA VAL A 407 1.63 2.29 -20.36
C VAL A 407 2.60 2.00 -19.22
N VAL A 408 2.10 1.39 -18.15
CA VAL A 408 2.89 0.93 -17.01
C VAL A 408 2.69 -0.57 -16.87
N LEU A 409 3.69 -1.33 -17.33
CA LEU A 409 3.67 -2.81 -17.30
C LEU A 409 3.66 -3.31 -15.85
N ASP A 410 2.94 -4.41 -15.58
CA ASP A 410 2.93 -5.05 -14.25
C ASP A 410 4.23 -5.84 -13.99
N GLU A 411 4.80 -6.42 -15.04
CA GLU A 411 5.94 -7.33 -14.99
C GLU A 411 7.07 -6.86 -15.93
N TRP A 412 8.31 -7.01 -15.47
CA TRP A 412 9.53 -6.57 -16.13
C TRP A 412 10.27 -7.81 -16.59
N ASP A 413 10.48 -7.91 -17.90
CA ASP A 413 11.35 -8.93 -18.46
C ASP A 413 12.73 -8.32 -18.70
N ALA A 414 13.72 -8.88 -18.01
CA ALA A 414 15.12 -8.46 -18.09
C ALA A 414 15.69 -8.55 -19.51
N ALA A 415 15.08 -9.34 -20.42
CA ALA A 415 15.44 -9.37 -21.83
C ALA A 415 15.26 -8.00 -22.52
N PHE A 416 14.34 -7.15 -22.03
CA PHE A 416 14.13 -5.80 -22.55
C PHE A 416 15.04 -4.74 -21.92
N ALA A 417 15.94 -5.13 -20.99
CA ALA A 417 16.84 -4.20 -20.32
C ALA A 417 17.88 -3.64 -21.30
N GLY A 418 17.77 -2.34 -21.58
CA GLY A 418 18.63 -1.62 -22.52
C GLY A 418 18.01 -1.37 -23.89
N GLU A 419 16.78 -1.83 -24.14
CA GLU A 419 16.03 -1.42 -25.33
C GLU A 419 15.38 -0.06 -25.12
N ASN A 420 15.54 0.86 -26.08
CA ASN A 420 14.90 2.18 -26.04
C ASN A 420 13.45 2.14 -26.55
N LYS A 421 12.98 1.00 -27.03
CA LYS A 421 11.71 0.85 -27.73
C LYS A 421 11.02 -0.44 -27.30
N TYR A 422 9.73 -0.36 -27.00
CA TYR A 422 8.87 -1.50 -26.74
C TYR A 422 7.74 -1.53 -27.78
N VAL A 423 7.34 -2.73 -28.23
CA VAL A 423 6.25 -2.89 -29.19
C VAL A 423 5.14 -3.73 -28.57
N ILE A 424 3.98 -3.11 -28.36
CA ILE A 424 2.77 -3.85 -28.04
C ILE A 424 2.30 -4.53 -29.33
N PRO A 425 2.14 -5.88 -29.35
CA PRO A 425 1.80 -6.59 -30.56
C PRO A 425 0.37 -6.30 -31.03
N THR A 426 0.12 -6.56 -32.31
CA THR A 426 -1.24 -6.67 -32.85
C THR A 426 -2.02 -7.73 -32.05
N GLY A 427 -3.28 -7.45 -31.75
CA GLY A 427 -4.14 -8.34 -30.98
C GLY A 427 -4.15 -8.06 -29.48
N ALA A 428 -3.29 -7.16 -28.97
CA ALA A 428 -3.34 -6.73 -27.58
C ALA A 428 -4.70 -6.14 -27.22
N LEU A 429 -5.20 -6.49 -26.02
CA LEU A 429 -6.53 -6.13 -25.57
C LEU A 429 -6.47 -4.96 -24.59
N PHE A 430 -7.25 -3.93 -24.86
CA PHE A 430 -7.38 -2.73 -24.04
C PHE A 430 -8.76 -2.70 -23.42
N PHE A 431 -8.81 -2.59 -22.11
CA PHE A 431 -10.02 -2.48 -21.34
C PHE A 431 -10.05 -1.11 -20.63
N PRO A 432 -10.72 -0.11 -21.20
CA PRO A 432 -10.94 1.17 -20.55
C PRO A 432 -11.83 1.01 -19.32
N VAL A 433 -11.41 1.60 -18.20
CA VAL A 433 -12.09 1.44 -16.90
C VAL A 433 -12.50 2.79 -16.33
N GLY A 434 -11.55 3.74 -16.28
CA GLY A 434 -11.75 5.04 -15.66
C GLY A 434 -12.82 5.85 -16.37
N SER A 435 -13.53 6.70 -15.62
CA SER A 435 -14.31 7.78 -16.26
C SER A 435 -13.34 8.75 -16.93
N PRO A 436 -13.63 9.26 -18.14
CA PRO A 436 -12.79 10.26 -18.76
C PRO A 436 -12.65 11.49 -17.86
N ILE A 437 -11.42 11.82 -17.44
CA ILE A 437 -11.13 13.02 -16.64
C ILE A 437 -10.28 13.95 -17.50
N ALA A 438 -10.78 15.15 -17.79
CA ALA A 438 -10.03 16.18 -18.51
C ALA A 438 -9.42 15.73 -19.86
N GLY A 439 -10.10 14.84 -20.60
CA GLY A 439 -9.61 14.32 -21.89
C GLY A 439 -8.72 13.09 -21.78
N THR A 440 -8.57 12.53 -20.58
CA THR A 440 -7.76 11.33 -20.33
C THR A 440 -8.62 10.10 -20.09
N VAL A 441 -8.30 8.98 -20.73
CA VAL A 441 -8.91 7.65 -20.48
C VAL A 441 -7.88 6.68 -19.93
N GLU A 442 -8.27 5.96 -18.88
CA GLU A 442 -7.40 5.05 -18.16
C GLU A 442 -8.00 3.65 -18.15
N GLY A 443 -7.14 2.63 -18.17
CA GLY A 443 -7.60 1.25 -18.24
C GLY A 443 -6.49 0.22 -18.04
N LEU A 444 -6.82 -1.01 -18.42
CA LEU A 444 -5.97 -2.18 -18.26
C LEU A 444 -5.62 -2.79 -19.63
N LEU A 445 -4.37 -3.22 -19.80
CA LEU A 445 -4.02 -4.17 -20.85
C LEU A 445 -4.31 -5.59 -20.34
N LEU A 446 -4.90 -6.40 -21.21
CA LEU A 446 -5.32 -7.75 -20.91
C LEU A 446 -4.66 -8.78 -21.84
N GLU A 447 -4.34 -9.94 -21.29
CA GLU A 447 -3.84 -11.10 -22.04
C GLU A 447 -4.81 -12.28 -21.88
N PRO A 448 -5.20 -12.98 -22.97
CA PRO A 448 -6.03 -14.18 -22.89
C PRO A 448 -5.36 -15.31 -22.10
N VAL A 449 -6.13 -16.02 -21.29
CA VAL A 449 -5.62 -17.19 -20.56
C VAL A 449 -5.69 -18.43 -21.45
N PRO A 450 -4.56 -19.13 -21.70
CA PRO A 450 -4.57 -20.31 -22.54
C PRO A 450 -5.58 -21.36 -22.06
N ARG A 451 -6.40 -21.88 -22.98
CA ARG A 451 -7.44 -22.89 -22.72
C ARG A 451 -8.58 -22.45 -21.79
N ALA A 452 -8.73 -21.16 -21.51
CA ALA A 452 -9.84 -20.60 -20.74
C ALA A 452 -10.47 -19.43 -21.51
N SER A 453 -11.36 -19.74 -22.46
CA SER A 453 -12.07 -18.74 -23.26
C SER A 453 -12.84 -17.75 -22.37
N GLY A 454 -12.84 -16.47 -22.76
CA GLY A 454 -13.42 -15.38 -21.99
C GLY A 454 -12.71 -15.03 -20.67
N HIS A 455 -11.55 -15.64 -20.38
CA HIS A 455 -10.74 -15.35 -19.21
C HIS A 455 -9.45 -14.66 -19.60
N PHE A 456 -9.10 -13.62 -18.84
CA PHE A 456 -7.96 -12.76 -19.11
C PHE A 456 -7.16 -12.48 -17.84
N LYS A 457 -5.89 -12.15 -18.03
CA LYS A 457 -5.02 -11.60 -16.99
C LYS A 457 -4.74 -10.14 -17.30
N ARG A 458 -4.69 -9.32 -16.27
CA ARG A 458 -4.11 -7.98 -16.36
C ARG A 458 -2.61 -8.10 -16.60
N THR A 459 -2.06 -7.27 -17.48
CA THR A 459 -0.60 -7.21 -17.75
C THR A 459 -0.02 -5.80 -17.65
N ALA A 460 -0.85 -4.77 -17.74
CA ALA A 460 -0.41 -3.39 -17.55
C ALA A 460 -1.57 -2.47 -17.20
N TYR A 461 -1.22 -1.32 -16.62
CA TYR A 461 -2.05 -0.12 -16.59
C TYR A 461 -1.78 0.73 -17.85
N PHE A 462 -2.78 1.46 -18.34
CA PHE A 462 -2.57 2.49 -19.36
C PHE A 462 -3.37 3.77 -19.11
N GLU A 463 -2.87 4.85 -19.70
CA GLU A 463 -3.48 6.17 -19.75
C GLU A 463 -3.31 6.75 -21.15
N VAL A 464 -4.40 7.21 -21.76
CA VAL A 464 -4.42 7.86 -23.08
C VAL A 464 -4.88 9.30 -22.89
N ASP A 465 -4.08 10.25 -23.35
CA ASP A 465 -4.41 11.67 -23.39
C ASP A 465 -4.80 12.07 -24.82
N LEU A 466 -5.99 12.61 -24.95
CA LEU A 466 -6.65 12.92 -26.22
C LEU A 466 -6.59 14.42 -26.42
N LEU A 467 -5.42 14.88 -26.86
CA LEU A 467 -5.04 16.30 -26.79
C LEU A 467 -5.94 17.28 -27.56
N LEU A 468 -6.93 16.85 -28.36
CA LEU A 468 -7.63 17.76 -29.29
C LEU A 468 -9.12 17.46 -29.61
N TYR A 469 -9.75 16.42 -29.07
CA TYR A 469 -11.13 16.08 -29.47
C TYR A 469 -12.18 16.66 -28.51
N GLY A 470 -12.96 17.60 -29.04
CA GLY A 470 -14.26 18.02 -28.48
C GLY A 470 -15.42 17.09 -28.90
N SER A 471 -15.15 15.82 -29.25
CA SER A 471 -16.19 14.82 -29.51
C SER A 471 -16.49 14.02 -28.24
N ASP A 472 -17.78 13.74 -28.04
CA ASP A 472 -18.29 13.09 -26.82
C ASP A 472 -17.97 11.58 -26.74
N ASP A 473 -17.39 10.98 -27.78
CA ASP A 473 -17.11 9.54 -27.83
C ASP A 473 -15.64 9.27 -28.21
N ILE A 474 -14.81 9.46 -27.19
CA ILE A 474 -13.36 9.23 -27.12
C ILE A 474 -12.88 7.89 -27.70
N LEU A 475 -13.77 6.89 -27.80
CA LEU A 475 -13.43 5.52 -28.17
C LEU A 475 -13.94 5.11 -29.57
N GLU A 476 -14.65 5.97 -30.29
CA GLU A 476 -15.18 5.63 -31.63
C GLU A 476 -14.09 5.50 -32.70
N GLU A 477 -12.93 6.16 -32.54
CA GLU A 477 -11.81 6.08 -33.49
C GLU A 477 -10.81 4.94 -33.17
N ILE A 478 -10.88 4.35 -31.97
CA ILE A 478 -10.08 3.16 -31.64
C ILE A 478 -10.92 1.95 -32.05
N ASN A 479 -10.63 1.38 -33.23
CA ASN A 479 -11.32 0.23 -33.84
C ASN A 479 -12.07 -0.63 -32.82
N VAL A 480 -13.39 -0.56 -32.86
CA VAL A 480 -14.28 -1.43 -32.08
C VAL A 480 -13.88 -2.88 -32.37
N LEU A 481 -13.89 -3.74 -31.35
CA LEU A 481 -13.69 -5.18 -31.54
C LEU A 481 -14.81 -5.70 -32.45
N GLU A 482 -14.55 -5.81 -33.77
CA GLU A 482 -15.55 -6.18 -34.79
C GLU A 482 -15.95 -7.66 -34.73
N ASP A 483 -15.05 -8.52 -34.25
CA ASP A 483 -15.30 -9.95 -34.00
C ASP A 483 -14.50 -10.44 -32.79
N ALA A 484 -15.22 -10.96 -31.79
CA ALA A 484 -14.66 -11.50 -30.54
C ALA A 484 -14.93 -13.00 -30.37
N HIS A 485 -15.42 -13.68 -31.41
CA HIS A 485 -15.73 -15.11 -31.36
C HIS A 485 -14.49 -15.96 -31.10
N ASP A 486 -13.32 -15.52 -31.56
CA ASP A 486 -12.04 -16.17 -31.30
C ASP A 486 -11.60 -16.08 -29.83
N LEU A 487 -12.08 -15.06 -29.10
CA LEU A 487 -11.96 -14.96 -27.65
C LEU A 487 -13.06 -15.73 -26.91
N GLY A 488 -14.07 -16.21 -27.65
CA GLY A 488 -15.32 -16.79 -27.17
C GLY A 488 -16.18 -15.83 -26.36
N LEU A 489 -16.17 -14.56 -26.74
CA LEU A 489 -17.01 -13.53 -26.15
C LEU A 489 -18.27 -13.33 -27.01
N ALA A 490 -19.42 -13.21 -26.35
CA ALA A 490 -20.67 -12.81 -26.99
C ALA A 490 -21.06 -11.43 -26.45
N GLY A 491 -20.92 -10.41 -27.29
CA GLY A 491 -21.22 -9.03 -26.92
C GLY A 491 -22.74 -8.77 -26.84
N CYS A 492 -23.12 -7.82 -26.00
CA CYS A 492 -24.46 -7.25 -25.97
C CYS A 492 -24.39 -5.75 -26.33
N VAL A 493 -25.35 -5.27 -27.12
CA VAL A 493 -25.40 -3.86 -27.50
C VAL A 493 -26.10 -3.07 -26.40
N ASP A 494 -25.48 -1.98 -25.93
CA ASP A 494 -26.08 -1.08 -24.95
C ASP A 494 -27.09 -0.11 -25.60
N GLY A 495 -27.75 0.72 -24.79
CA GLY A 495 -28.73 1.69 -25.28
C GLY A 495 -28.17 2.77 -26.23
N LYS A 496 -26.84 2.82 -26.40
CA LYS A 496 -26.12 3.74 -27.26
C LYS A 496 -25.53 3.09 -28.51
N GLY A 497 -25.77 1.78 -28.73
CA GLY A 497 -25.23 1.07 -29.88
C GLY A 497 -23.82 0.52 -29.68
N ARG A 498 -23.24 0.62 -28.48
CA ARG A 498 -21.89 0.11 -28.19
C ARG A 498 -21.96 -1.36 -27.76
N THR A 499 -21.04 -2.18 -28.26
CA THR A 499 -20.95 -3.60 -27.89
C THR A 499 -20.16 -3.77 -26.59
N LEU A 500 -20.83 -4.26 -25.54
CA LEU A 500 -20.24 -4.62 -24.26
C LEU A 500 -19.97 -6.12 -24.22
N TYR A 501 -18.79 -6.50 -23.73
CA TYR A 501 -18.37 -7.89 -23.65
C TYR A 501 -18.38 -8.38 -22.20
N PRO A 502 -19.01 -9.54 -21.91
CA PRO A 502 -18.88 -10.21 -20.64
C PRO A 502 -17.60 -11.04 -20.60
N PHE A 503 -16.68 -10.74 -19.69
CA PHE A 503 -15.43 -11.50 -19.53
C PHE A 503 -15.01 -11.62 -18.06
N THR A 504 -13.99 -12.43 -17.79
CA THR A 504 -13.49 -12.66 -16.43
C THR A 504 -12.01 -12.32 -16.32
N LEU A 505 -11.64 -11.53 -15.32
CA LEU A 505 -10.23 -11.33 -14.95
C LEU A 505 -9.84 -12.33 -13.85
N LEU A 506 -8.72 -13.01 -14.06
CA LEU A 506 -8.12 -13.99 -13.13
C LEU A 506 -6.96 -13.42 -12.32
#